data_AF-A0AAD3XY61-F1
#
_entry.id   AF-A0AAD3XY61-F1
#
_cell.length_a   1.000
_cell.length_b   1.000
_cell.length_c   1.000
_cell.angle_alpha   90.00
_cell.angle_beta   90.00
_cell.angle_gamma   90.00
#
_symmetry.space_group_name_H-M   'P 1'
#
loop_
_entity.id
_entity.type
_entity.pdbx_description
1 polymer ?
#
loop_
_entity_poly.entity_id
_entity_poly.type
_entity_poly.pdbx_seq_one_letter_code
_entity_poly.pdbx_strand_id
1 'polypeptide(L)'
;MYPLLISSVGLLVCLLTTLFATDFFKIKSIEEIEPTLKKQLIISIALMTIGITIVTWFSIPPSFTIFNFGTQKVIKNCFTFALIYGVALAALDMFSTIATGLAINAYGPINDNASSIAEIARTSHKIYEITDDIDSVGNITAAIRKGFSIDFAALVSLALFGAFSVASAALKMVEKVCKQFDTIKGLMEGSAKPDNSTCIKISTNASFIEMIALGILVMMTPLVVGILFGIDTLSSVLVGSLISGVRVIPTKW
;
A
#
# COMPACT_ATOMS: atom_id res chain seq x y z
N MET A 1 18.55 20.01 -1.74
CA MET A 1 17.36 19.85 -0.87
C MET A 1 16.04 19.79 -1.64
N TYR A 2 16.05 19.78 -2.98
CA TYR A 2 14.83 19.75 -3.80
C TYR A 2 13.82 18.61 -3.47
N PRO A 3 14.25 17.35 -3.23
CA PRO A 3 13.34 16.28 -2.80
C PRO A 3 12.59 16.57 -1.49
N LEU A 4 13.26 17.21 -0.53
CA LEU A 4 12.67 17.56 0.76
C LEU A 4 11.64 18.69 0.61
N LEU A 5 11.87 19.64 -0.30
CA LEU A 5 10.92 20.71 -0.61
C LEU A 5 9.64 20.15 -1.27
N ILE A 6 9.79 19.19 -2.20
CA ILE A 6 8.64 18.46 -2.78
C ILE A 6 7.84 17.77 -1.68
N SER A 7 8.50 17.06 -0.77
CA SER A 7 7.81 16.38 0.33
C SER A 7 7.09 17.35 1.28
N SER A 8 7.72 18.48 1.61
CA SER A 8 7.12 19.53 2.45
C SER A 8 5.85 20.12 1.81
N VAL A 9 5.90 20.43 0.51
CA VAL A 9 4.72 20.89 -0.25
C VAL A 9 3.66 19.80 -0.37
N GLY A 10 4.08 18.54 -0.55
CA GLY A 10 3.18 17.38 -0.57
C GLY A 10 2.37 17.25 0.71
N LEU A 11 2.99 17.45 1.89
CA LEU A 11 2.27 17.46 3.17
C LEU A 11 1.23 18.59 3.24
N LEU A 12 1.57 19.78 2.77
CA LEU A 12 0.64 20.92 2.73
C LEU A 12 -0.54 20.64 1.77
N VAL A 13 -0.25 20.08 0.60
CA VAL A 13 -1.26 19.67 -0.39
C VAL A 13 -2.17 18.59 0.18
N CYS A 14 -1.61 17.58 0.86
CA CYS A 14 -2.36 16.53 1.53
C CYS A 14 -3.31 17.13 2.57
N LEU A 15 -2.82 18.05 3.41
CA LEU A 15 -3.63 18.73 4.41
C LEU A 15 -4.81 19.47 3.77
N LEU A 16 -4.55 20.28 2.74
CA LEU A 16 -5.60 21.01 2.02
C LEU A 16 -6.62 20.04 1.40
N THR A 17 -6.14 18.97 0.75
CA THR A 17 -7.00 17.96 0.14
C THR A 17 -7.89 17.28 1.19
N THR A 18 -7.33 16.93 2.34
CA THR A 18 -8.09 16.34 3.45
C THR A 18 -9.15 17.30 3.98
N LEU A 19 -8.82 18.58 4.17
CA LEU A 19 -9.80 19.60 4.59
C LEU A 19 -10.94 19.76 3.57
N PHE A 20 -10.62 19.75 2.27
CA PHE A 20 -11.64 19.77 1.22
C PHE A 20 -12.56 18.55 1.29
N ALA A 21 -12.00 17.36 1.52
CA ALA A 21 -12.78 16.14 1.62
C ALA A 21 -13.65 16.09 2.91
N THR A 22 -13.12 16.49 4.07
CA THR A 22 -13.83 16.39 5.35
C THR A 22 -14.87 17.47 5.55
N ASP A 23 -14.59 18.71 5.15
CA ASP A 23 -15.42 19.85 5.55
C ASP A 23 -16.43 20.26 4.46
N PHE A 24 -16.09 20.08 3.17
CA PHE A 24 -16.96 20.52 2.07
C PHE A 24 -17.86 19.40 1.50
N PHE A 25 -17.42 18.14 1.57
CA PHE A 25 -18.19 16.99 1.08
C PHE A 25 -18.77 16.20 2.24
N LYS A 26 -19.86 16.70 2.82
CA LYS A 26 -20.60 15.96 3.85
C LYS A 26 -21.34 14.79 3.19
N ILE A 27 -20.81 13.59 3.37
CA ILE A 27 -21.36 12.33 2.86
C ILE A 27 -22.73 12.08 3.51
N LYS A 28 -23.78 11.97 2.69
CA LYS A 28 -25.15 11.71 3.15
C LYS A 28 -25.61 10.28 2.89
N SER A 29 -24.98 9.59 1.95
CA SER A 29 -25.25 8.19 1.59
C SER A 29 -23.95 7.41 1.37
N ILE A 30 -24.01 6.09 1.50
CA ILE A 30 -22.84 5.21 1.38
C ILE A 30 -22.29 5.20 -0.06
N GLU A 31 -23.17 5.35 -1.04
CA GLU A 31 -22.82 5.49 -2.47
C GLU A 31 -21.93 6.72 -2.75
N GLU A 32 -21.92 7.73 -1.88
CA GLU A 32 -21.08 8.92 -2.03
C GLU A 32 -19.65 8.73 -1.50
N ILE A 33 -19.36 7.66 -0.75
CA ILE A 33 -18.05 7.44 -0.12
C ILE A 33 -16.98 7.17 -1.18
N GLU A 34 -17.22 6.21 -2.07
CA GLU A 34 -16.28 5.86 -3.16
C GLU A 34 -15.96 7.06 -4.06
N PRO A 35 -16.93 7.81 -4.63
CA PRO A 35 -16.62 8.96 -5.48
C PRO A 35 -15.94 10.08 -4.68
N THR A 36 -16.22 10.24 -3.39
CA THR A 36 -15.53 11.22 -2.54
C THR A 36 -14.05 10.86 -2.33
N LEU A 37 -13.76 9.59 -2.06
CA LEU A 37 -12.38 9.09 -1.95
C LEU A 37 -11.61 9.21 -3.28
N LYS A 38 -12.27 8.91 -4.42
CA LYS A 38 -11.68 9.13 -5.76
C LYS A 38 -11.41 10.60 -6.03
N LYS A 39 -12.35 11.50 -5.68
CA LYS A 39 -12.16 12.95 -5.79
C LYS A 39 -11.00 13.43 -4.93
N GLN A 40 -10.87 12.93 -3.70
CA GLN A 40 -9.74 13.24 -2.82
C GLN A 40 -8.40 12.89 -3.48
N LEU A 41 -8.31 11.73 -4.15
CA LEU A 41 -7.11 11.34 -4.91
C LEU A 41 -6.84 12.29 -6.09
N ILE A 42 -7.87 12.60 -6.90
CA ILE A 42 -7.75 13.46 -8.08
C ILE A 42 -7.36 14.89 -7.69
N ILE A 43 -7.98 15.45 -6.66
CA ILE A 43 -7.70 16.79 -6.14
C ILE A 43 -6.25 16.86 -5.63
N SER A 44 -5.80 15.82 -4.92
CA SER A 44 -4.43 15.74 -4.40
C SER A 44 -3.41 15.77 -5.55
N ILE A 45 -3.62 14.98 -6.60
CA ILE A 45 -2.74 14.94 -7.79
C ILE A 45 -2.72 16.29 -8.50
N ALA A 46 -3.89 16.92 -8.69
CA ALA A 46 -3.99 18.22 -9.36
C ALA A 46 -3.26 19.32 -8.59
N LEU A 47 -3.48 19.41 -7.27
CA LEU A 47 -2.80 20.37 -6.41
C LEU A 47 -1.30 20.11 -6.32
N MET A 48 -0.89 18.84 -6.29
CA MET A 48 0.53 18.48 -6.26
C MET A 48 1.23 18.86 -7.56
N THR A 49 0.59 18.67 -8.71
CA THR A 49 1.11 19.10 -10.02
C THR A 49 1.42 20.60 -10.04
N ILE A 50 0.50 21.41 -9.48
CA ILE A 50 0.70 22.85 -9.34
C ILE A 50 1.85 23.14 -8.36
N GLY A 51 1.85 22.50 -7.19
CA GLY A 51 2.89 22.64 -6.17
C GLY A 51 4.29 22.33 -6.69
N ILE A 52 4.46 21.23 -7.42
CA ILE A 52 5.73 20.85 -8.05
C ILE A 52 6.16 21.88 -9.06
N THR A 53 5.24 22.35 -9.90
CA THR A 53 5.58 23.37 -10.92
C THR A 53 6.15 24.63 -10.27
N ILE A 54 5.52 25.10 -9.18
CA ILE A 54 5.98 26.27 -8.42
C ILE A 54 7.33 26.01 -7.76
N VAL A 55 7.49 24.90 -7.04
CA VAL A 55 8.75 24.55 -6.36
C VAL A 55 9.89 24.39 -7.37
N THR A 56 9.62 23.78 -8.51
CA THR A 56 10.60 23.56 -9.58
C THR A 56 11.05 24.87 -10.19
N TRP A 57 10.09 25.77 -10.48
CA TRP A 57 10.39 27.10 -11.00
C TRP A 57 11.29 27.91 -10.07
N PHE A 58 11.07 27.81 -8.74
CA PHE A 58 11.83 28.59 -7.77
C PHE A 58 13.17 27.93 -7.37
N SER A 59 13.22 26.59 -7.32
CA SER A 59 14.34 25.86 -6.72
C SER A 59 15.37 25.34 -7.72
N ILE A 60 15.01 25.18 -9.00
CA ILE A 60 15.91 24.62 -10.02
C ILE A 60 16.29 25.71 -11.02
N PRO A 61 17.59 26.02 -11.18
CA PRO A 61 18.04 26.96 -12.20
C PRO A 61 17.86 26.35 -13.62
N PRO A 62 17.70 27.18 -14.66
CA PRO A 62 17.42 26.73 -16.03
C PRO A 62 18.52 25.84 -16.64
N SER A 63 19.73 25.86 -16.06
CA SER A 63 20.82 24.95 -16.42
C SER A 63 21.65 24.59 -15.19
N PHE A 64 21.99 23.31 -15.04
CA PHE A 64 22.85 22.83 -13.96
C PHE A 64 23.62 21.58 -14.39
N THR A 65 24.69 21.27 -13.66
CA THR A 65 25.52 20.07 -13.87
C THR A 65 25.12 18.98 -12.89
N ILE A 66 25.03 17.75 -13.38
CA ILE A 66 24.85 16.56 -12.53
C ILE A 66 26.05 15.65 -12.68
N PHE A 67 26.48 15.07 -11.55
CA PHE A 67 27.52 14.05 -11.51
C PHE A 67 26.93 12.70 -11.91
N ASN A 68 27.42 12.11 -13.00
CA ASN A 68 27.06 10.76 -13.44
C ASN A 68 28.32 9.89 -13.44
N PHE A 69 28.54 9.17 -12.33
CA PHE A 69 29.60 8.17 -12.17
C PHE A 69 30.96 8.56 -12.78
N GLY A 70 31.46 9.75 -12.45
CA GLY A 70 32.78 10.24 -12.91
C GLY A 70 32.75 11.18 -14.11
N THR A 71 31.60 11.39 -14.77
CA THR A 71 31.44 12.41 -15.83
C THR A 71 30.50 13.53 -15.38
N GLN A 72 30.96 14.78 -15.46
CA GLN A 72 30.07 15.94 -15.29
C GLN A 72 29.35 16.20 -16.60
N LYS A 73 28.02 15.99 -16.62
CA LYS A 73 27.18 16.38 -17.75
C LYS A 73 26.46 17.68 -17.43
N VAL A 74 26.63 18.67 -18.31
CA VAL A 74 25.84 19.90 -18.30
C VAL A 74 24.48 19.57 -18.89
N ILE A 75 23.42 19.69 -18.10
CA ILE A 75 22.05 19.48 -18.58
C ILE A 75 21.53 20.84 -19.04
N LYS A 76 21.32 20.96 -20.35
CA LYS A 76 20.81 22.18 -21.00
C LYS A 76 19.32 22.11 -21.34
N ASN A 77 18.75 20.91 -21.44
CA ASN A 77 17.34 20.69 -21.77
C ASN A 77 16.62 19.93 -20.64
N CYS A 78 15.42 20.40 -20.29
CA CYS A 78 14.53 19.78 -19.30
C CYS A 78 14.20 18.30 -19.63
N PHE A 79 14.12 17.95 -20.92
CA PHE A 79 13.86 16.58 -21.38
C PHE A 79 14.97 15.59 -20.97
N THR A 80 16.24 16.02 -20.98
CA THR A 80 17.37 15.17 -20.58
C THR A 80 17.45 15.02 -19.05
N PHE A 81 16.99 16.02 -18.30
CA PHE A 81 16.84 15.93 -16.84
C PHE A 81 15.73 14.93 -16.45
N ALA A 82 14.58 15.01 -17.12
CA ALA A 82 13.47 14.08 -16.94
C ALA A 82 13.85 12.64 -17.30
N LEU A 83 14.73 12.42 -18.28
CA LEU A 83 15.14 11.06 -18.66
C LEU A 83 16.04 10.37 -17.61
N ILE A 84 16.89 11.12 -16.91
CA ILE A 84 17.88 10.57 -15.95
C ILE A 84 17.34 10.58 -14.51
N TYR A 85 16.65 11.66 -14.13
CA TYR A 85 16.12 11.85 -12.77
C TYR A 85 14.59 11.90 -12.72
N GLY A 86 13.90 12.01 -13.86
CA GLY A 86 12.44 12.10 -13.87
C GLY A 86 11.76 10.83 -13.38
N VAL A 87 12.38 9.65 -13.52
CA VAL A 87 11.88 8.42 -12.88
C VAL A 87 11.97 8.53 -11.35
N ALA A 88 13.10 9.01 -10.81
CA ALA A 88 13.28 9.20 -9.37
C ALA A 88 12.40 10.34 -8.82
N LEU A 89 12.18 11.41 -9.59
CA LEU A 89 11.29 12.50 -9.23
C LEU A 89 9.81 12.12 -9.35
N ALA A 90 9.43 11.30 -10.33
CA ALA A 90 8.08 10.74 -10.42
C ALA A 90 7.78 9.81 -9.25
N ALA A 91 8.76 8.98 -8.86
CA ALA A 91 8.64 8.18 -7.64
C ALA A 91 8.48 9.08 -6.40
N LEU A 92 9.31 10.11 -6.24
CA LEU A 92 9.19 11.07 -5.13
C LEU A 92 7.86 11.86 -5.12
N ASP A 93 7.34 12.20 -6.29
CA ASP A 93 6.02 12.82 -6.44
C ASP A 93 4.92 11.88 -5.93
N MET A 94 5.02 10.58 -6.23
CA MET A 94 4.08 9.59 -5.66
C MET A 94 4.18 9.49 -4.14
N PHE A 95 5.38 9.62 -3.57
CA PHE A 95 5.55 9.70 -2.10
C PHE A 95 5.01 11.01 -1.50
N SER A 96 4.91 12.09 -2.28
CA SER A 96 4.49 13.39 -1.75
C SER A 96 3.03 13.40 -1.29
N THR A 97 2.20 12.52 -1.88
CA THR A 97 0.77 12.35 -1.56
C THR A 97 0.52 11.17 -0.61
N ILE A 98 1.59 10.61 -0.02
CA ILE A 98 1.52 9.41 0.82
C ILE A 98 0.62 9.59 2.04
N ALA A 99 0.48 10.80 2.59
CA ALA A 99 -0.38 11.04 3.74
C ALA A 99 -1.86 10.83 3.40
N THR A 100 -2.33 11.38 2.28
CA THR A 100 -3.67 11.13 1.73
C THR A 100 -3.82 9.65 1.39
N GLY A 101 -2.80 9.06 0.76
CA GLY A 101 -2.74 7.63 0.50
C GLY A 101 -2.94 6.80 1.77
N LEU A 102 -2.18 7.02 2.84
CA LEU A 102 -2.26 6.24 4.07
C LEU A 102 -3.57 6.47 4.83
N ALA A 103 -4.08 7.70 4.88
CA ALA A 103 -5.36 8.01 5.53
C ALA A 103 -6.51 7.21 4.90
N ILE A 104 -6.56 7.19 3.57
CA ILE A 104 -7.52 6.40 2.81
C ILE A 104 -7.26 4.88 3.04
N ASN A 105 -6.05 4.44 3.42
CA ASN A 105 -5.74 3.01 3.67
C ASN A 105 -6.26 2.54 4.98
N ALA A 106 -6.06 3.37 6.00
CA ALA A 106 -6.53 3.09 7.33
C ALA A 106 -8.05 2.95 7.34
N TYR A 107 -8.75 3.63 6.43
CA TYR A 107 -10.21 3.58 6.30
C TYR A 107 -10.75 2.14 6.17
N GLY A 108 -10.16 1.30 5.31
CA GLY A 108 -10.61 -0.09 5.12
C GLY A 108 -10.57 -0.90 6.42
N PRO A 109 -9.38 -1.21 6.97
CA PRO A 109 -9.26 -2.01 8.19
C PRO A 109 -10.00 -1.44 9.42
N ILE A 110 -10.22 -0.13 9.48
CA ILE A 110 -11.05 0.48 10.53
C ILE A 110 -12.51 0.04 10.38
N ASN A 111 -13.03 0.06 9.15
CA ASN A 111 -14.39 -0.34 8.86
C ASN A 111 -14.60 -1.85 8.97
N ASP A 112 -13.64 -2.65 8.53
CA ASP A 112 -13.70 -4.12 8.66
C ASP A 112 -13.82 -4.53 10.14
N ASN A 113 -13.04 -3.88 11.01
CA ASN A 113 -13.13 -4.08 12.45
C ASN A 113 -14.45 -3.56 13.03
N ALA A 114 -14.97 -2.44 12.53
CA ALA A 114 -16.25 -1.91 12.97
C ALA A 114 -17.42 -2.85 12.60
N SER A 115 -17.42 -3.40 11.38
CA SER A 115 -18.38 -4.41 10.91
C SER A 115 -18.30 -5.68 11.76
N SER A 116 -17.09 -6.20 11.96
CA SER A 116 -16.87 -7.38 12.82
C SER A 116 -17.35 -7.15 14.26
N ILE A 117 -17.10 -5.98 14.84
CA ILE A 117 -17.60 -5.64 16.19
C ILE A 117 -19.12 -5.54 16.19
N ALA A 118 -19.74 -4.94 15.17
CA ALA A 118 -21.19 -4.81 15.06
C ALA A 118 -21.89 -6.18 14.98
N GLU A 119 -21.27 -7.14 14.27
CA GLU A 119 -21.71 -8.53 14.20
C GLU A 119 -21.57 -9.24 15.55
N ILE A 120 -20.38 -9.19 16.17
CA ILE A 120 -20.09 -9.86 17.45
C ILE A 120 -20.95 -9.29 18.59
N ALA A 121 -21.19 -7.98 18.60
CA ALA A 121 -22.02 -7.30 19.59
C ALA A 121 -23.53 -7.51 19.37
N ARG A 122 -23.93 -8.23 18.31
CA ARG A 122 -25.34 -8.47 17.94
C ARG A 122 -26.16 -7.18 17.87
N THR A 123 -25.58 -6.17 17.24
CA THR A 123 -26.27 -4.89 17.02
C THR A 123 -27.48 -5.07 16.10
N SER A 124 -28.34 -4.05 15.98
CA SER A 124 -29.51 -4.15 15.12
C SER A 124 -29.11 -4.35 13.65
N HIS A 125 -29.93 -5.09 12.89
CA HIS A 125 -29.64 -5.40 11.47
C HIS A 125 -29.29 -4.17 10.64
N LYS A 126 -29.95 -3.03 10.93
CA LYS A 126 -29.70 -1.76 10.26
C LYS A 126 -28.28 -1.22 10.51
N ILE A 127 -27.71 -1.44 11.70
CA ILE A 127 -26.33 -1.01 12.00
C ILE A 127 -25.33 -1.91 11.28
N TYR A 128 -25.57 -3.23 11.30
CA TYR A 128 -24.74 -4.19 10.57
C TYR A 128 -24.70 -3.91 9.06
N GLU A 129 -25.86 -3.72 8.44
CA GLU A 129 -25.98 -3.42 7.00
C GLU A 129 -25.21 -2.14 6.62
N ILE A 130 -25.31 -1.08 7.43
CA ILE A 130 -24.52 0.14 7.23
C ILE A 130 -23.01 -0.14 7.34
N THR A 131 -22.57 -0.92 8.33
CA THR A 131 -21.13 -1.22 8.50
C THR A 131 -20.59 -2.15 7.43
N ASP A 132 -21.39 -3.08 6.92
CA ASP A 132 -21.04 -4.03 5.87
C ASP A 132 -20.93 -3.33 4.50
N ASP A 133 -21.89 -2.45 4.19
CA ASP A 133 -21.80 -1.59 3.00
C ASP A 133 -20.55 -0.70 3.04
N ILE A 134 -20.18 -0.19 4.22
CA ILE A 134 -18.98 0.65 4.40
C ILE A 134 -17.67 -0.18 4.32
N ASP A 135 -17.66 -1.43 4.78
CA ASP A 135 -16.55 -2.40 4.60
C ASP A 135 -16.29 -2.67 3.12
N SER A 136 -17.35 -2.87 2.33
CA SER A 136 -17.24 -3.07 0.88
C SER A 136 -16.50 -1.90 0.18
N VAL A 137 -16.76 -0.66 0.61
CA VAL A 137 -16.04 0.53 0.12
C VAL A 137 -14.59 0.55 0.61
N GLY A 138 -14.33 0.07 1.83
CA GLY A 138 -12.99 -0.18 2.36
C GLY A 138 -12.17 -1.12 1.48
N ASN A 139 -12.77 -2.21 1.00
CA ASN A 139 -12.14 -3.18 0.10
C ASN A 139 -11.78 -2.57 -1.27
N ILE A 140 -12.68 -1.78 -1.86
CA ILE A 140 -12.40 -1.00 -3.10
C ILE A 140 -11.21 -0.06 -2.87
N THR A 141 -11.18 0.58 -1.70
CA THR A 141 -10.15 1.53 -1.32
C THR A 141 -8.78 0.89 -1.11
N ALA A 142 -8.76 -0.32 -0.54
CA ALA A 142 -7.56 -1.13 -0.45
C ALA A 142 -7.05 -1.54 -1.84
N ALA A 143 -7.95 -1.88 -2.76
CA ALA A 143 -7.61 -2.23 -4.15
C ALA A 143 -7.02 -1.03 -4.93
N ILE A 144 -7.63 0.15 -4.83
CA ILE A 144 -7.12 1.39 -5.48
C ILE A 144 -5.68 1.67 -5.06
N ARG A 145 -5.33 1.48 -3.78
CA ARG A 145 -3.96 1.69 -3.30
C ARG A 145 -3.03 0.53 -3.59
N LYS A 146 -3.50 -0.71 -3.60
CA LYS A 146 -2.69 -1.80 -4.15
C LYS A 146 -2.23 -1.44 -5.55
N GLY A 147 -3.11 -0.82 -6.36
CA GLY A 147 -2.81 -0.17 -7.64
C GLY A 147 -1.77 0.94 -7.57
N PHE A 148 -1.90 1.89 -6.64
CA PHE A 148 -0.93 2.98 -6.43
C PHE A 148 0.44 2.49 -5.88
N SER A 149 0.44 1.35 -5.18
CA SER A 149 1.66 0.69 -4.68
C SER A 149 2.33 -0.18 -5.75
N ILE A 150 1.71 -0.39 -6.92
CA ILE A 150 2.36 -1.02 -8.09
C ILE A 150 3.54 -0.17 -8.57
N ASP A 151 3.47 1.15 -8.37
CA ASP A 151 4.56 2.08 -8.65
C ASP A 151 5.70 2.01 -7.61
N PHE A 152 5.48 1.28 -6.51
CA PHE A 152 6.48 0.95 -5.50
C PHE A 152 7.03 -0.46 -5.76
N ALA A 153 7.91 -0.58 -6.76
CA ALA A 153 8.54 -1.83 -7.14
C ALA A 153 9.15 -2.66 -5.98
N ALA A 154 9.54 -2.01 -4.87
CA ALA A 154 10.09 -2.66 -3.69
C ALA A 154 9.02 -3.30 -2.76
N LEU A 155 7.80 -2.75 -2.68
CA LEU A 155 6.73 -3.27 -1.83
C LEU A 155 5.99 -4.45 -2.48
N VAL A 156 5.90 -4.45 -3.82
CA VAL A 156 5.28 -5.52 -4.63
C VAL A 156 5.97 -6.87 -4.43
N SER A 157 7.30 -6.89 -4.39
CA SER A 157 8.07 -8.14 -4.24
C SER A 157 7.86 -8.79 -2.86
N LEU A 158 7.64 -7.99 -1.81
CA LEU A 158 7.35 -8.48 -0.46
C LEU A 158 5.91 -8.99 -0.32
N ALA A 159 4.95 -8.33 -0.97
CA ALA A 159 3.53 -8.70 -0.93
C ALA A 159 3.22 -10.02 -1.66
N LEU A 160 3.89 -10.28 -2.79
CA LEU A 160 3.64 -11.46 -3.63
C LEU A 160 4.06 -12.79 -2.98
N PHE A 161 5.17 -12.80 -2.22
CA PHE A 161 5.59 -14.01 -1.52
C PHE A 161 4.85 -14.21 -0.19
N GLY A 162 4.42 -13.12 0.45
CA GLY A 162 3.50 -13.20 1.60
C GLY A 162 2.18 -13.88 1.26
N ALA A 163 1.67 -13.74 0.03
CA ALA A 163 0.43 -14.40 -0.40
C ALA A 163 0.55 -15.94 -0.51
N PHE A 164 1.72 -16.48 -0.87
CA PHE A 164 1.96 -17.94 -0.88
C PHE A 164 2.04 -18.51 0.54
N SER A 165 2.65 -17.75 1.44
CA SER A 165 2.76 -18.04 2.88
C SER A 165 1.37 -18.12 3.56
N VAL A 166 0.47 -17.19 3.24
CA VAL A 166 -0.91 -17.17 3.78
C VAL A 166 -1.67 -18.48 3.50
N ALA A 167 -1.44 -19.15 2.36
CA ALA A 167 -2.17 -20.36 2.00
C ALA A 167 -1.92 -21.54 2.96
N SER A 168 -0.68 -21.74 3.42
CA SER A 168 -0.35 -22.81 4.38
C SER A 168 -0.92 -22.53 5.78
N ALA A 169 -0.85 -21.28 6.22
CA ALA A 169 -1.43 -20.82 7.47
C ALA A 169 -2.97 -20.95 7.48
N ALA A 170 -3.61 -20.58 6.36
CA ALA A 170 -5.06 -20.65 6.19
C ALA A 170 -5.59 -22.08 6.29
N LEU A 171 -4.92 -23.06 5.68
CA LEU A 171 -5.31 -24.47 5.78
C LEU A 171 -5.31 -24.96 7.24
N LYS A 172 -4.26 -24.64 8.01
CA LYS A 172 -4.17 -24.98 9.44
C LYS A 172 -5.26 -24.27 10.26
N MET A 173 -5.62 -23.05 9.89
CA MET A 173 -6.69 -22.29 10.52
C MET A 173 -8.06 -22.96 10.27
N VAL A 174 -8.35 -23.33 9.02
CA VAL A 174 -9.61 -24.01 8.63
C VAL A 174 -9.74 -25.35 9.35
N GLU A 175 -8.69 -26.18 9.32
CA GLU A 175 -8.70 -27.48 10.02
C GLU A 175 -9.01 -27.31 11.52
N LYS A 176 -8.40 -26.30 12.16
CA LYS A 176 -8.62 -26.03 13.58
C LYS A 176 -10.05 -25.54 13.86
N VAL A 177 -10.59 -24.67 13.02
CA VAL A 177 -11.96 -24.15 13.15
C VAL A 177 -12.98 -25.28 12.98
N CYS A 178 -12.85 -26.11 11.93
CA CYS A 178 -13.70 -27.29 11.74
C CYS A 178 -13.64 -28.23 12.95
N LYS A 179 -12.44 -28.52 13.46
CA LYS A 179 -12.27 -29.36 14.65
C LYS A 179 -12.94 -28.79 15.89
N GLN A 180 -12.95 -27.46 16.07
CA GLN A 180 -13.65 -26.83 17.18
C GLN A 180 -15.17 -27.00 17.06
N PHE A 181 -15.74 -26.85 15.86
CA PHE A 181 -17.15 -27.10 15.60
C PHE A 181 -17.55 -28.56 15.86
N ASP A 182 -16.70 -29.53 15.52
CA ASP A 182 -17.00 -30.95 15.73
C ASP A 182 -16.84 -31.41 17.20
N THR A 183 -15.92 -30.80 17.94
CA THR A 183 -15.52 -31.30 19.28
C THR A 183 -16.22 -30.55 20.42
N ILE A 184 -16.48 -29.25 20.27
CA ILE A 184 -17.05 -28.42 21.33
C ILE A 184 -18.58 -28.43 21.24
N LYS A 185 -19.22 -29.26 22.07
CA LYS A 185 -20.67 -29.27 22.22
C LYS A 185 -21.17 -27.90 22.67
N GLY A 186 -22.24 -27.39 22.06
CA GLY A 186 -22.77 -26.07 22.39
C GLY A 186 -22.22 -24.93 21.53
N LEU A 187 -21.19 -25.17 20.71
CA LEU A 187 -20.53 -24.10 19.94
C LEU A 187 -21.40 -23.61 18.76
N MET A 188 -22.01 -24.52 18.00
CA MET A 188 -22.96 -24.16 16.94
C MET A 188 -24.23 -23.53 17.49
N GLU A 189 -24.69 -23.96 18.66
CA GLU A 189 -25.87 -23.39 19.32
C GLU A 189 -25.58 -22.03 20.01
N GLY A 190 -24.32 -21.56 19.98
CA GLY A 190 -23.91 -20.30 20.59
C GLY A 190 -23.88 -20.30 22.13
N SER A 191 -23.89 -21.48 22.75
CA SER A 191 -23.87 -21.68 24.21
C SER A 191 -22.48 -21.89 24.79
N ALA A 192 -21.51 -22.33 23.96
CA ALA A 192 -20.10 -22.47 24.33
C ALA A 192 -19.23 -21.37 23.66
N LYS A 193 -18.15 -20.96 24.32
CA LYS A 193 -17.20 -19.97 23.77
C LYS A 193 -16.12 -20.65 22.91
N PRO A 194 -15.76 -20.09 21.74
CA PRO A 194 -14.68 -20.59 20.91
C PRO A 194 -13.30 -20.39 21.56
N ASP A 195 -12.35 -21.28 21.24
CA ASP A 195 -10.95 -21.11 21.64
C ASP A 195 -10.20 -20.26 20.62
N ASN A 196 -10.23 -18.94 20.84
CA ASN A 196 -9.55 -17.96 20.00
C ASN A 196 -8.03 -17.98 20.19
N SER A 197 -7.53 -18.43 21.36
CA SER A 197 -6.11 -18.37 21.72
C SER A 197 -5.24 -19.27 20.82
N THR A 198 -5.75 -20.46 20.49
CA THR A 198 -5.05 -21.37 19.58
C THR A 198 -5.03 -20.85 18.15
N CYS A 199 -6.14 -20.25 17.68
CA CYS A 199 -6.21 -19.61 16.36
C CYS A 199 -5.19 -18.46 16.24
N ILE A 200 -5.09 -17.62 17.27
CA ILE A 200 -4.07 -16.57 17.35
C ILE A 200 -2.66 -17.17 17.28
N LYS A 201 -2.39 -18.25 18.03
CA LYS A 201 -1.07 -18.90 18.04
C LYS A 201 -0.67 -19.49 16.68
N ILE A 202 -1.62 -20.08 15.96
CA ILE A 202 -1.38 -20.64 14.61
C ILE A 202 -1.00 -19.51 13.64
N SER A 203 -1.82 -18.45 13.59
CA SER A 203 -1.55 -17.29 12.72
C SER A 203 -0.22 -16.63 13.07
N THR A 204 0.05 -16.44 14.37
CA THR A 204 1.26 -15.79 14.87
C THR A 204 2.52 -16.58 14.50
N ASN A 205 2.57 -17.88 14.80
CA ASN A 205 3.74 -18.71 14.50
C ASN A 205 3.99 -18.84 13.00
N ALA A 206 2.92 -18.99 12.20
CA ALA A 206 3.05 -19.04 10.75
C ALA A 206 3.64 -17.73 10.21
N SER A 207 3.06 -16.60 10.61
CA SER A 207 3.51 -15.26 10.18
C SER A 207 4.99 -15.03 10.48
N PHE A 208 5.48 -15.41 11.67
CA PHE A 208 6.88 -15.20 12.02
C PHE A 208 7.85 -16.06 11.21
N ILE A 209 7.55 -17.36 11.04
CA ILE A 209 8.45 -18.27 10.31
C ILE A 209 8.53 -17.87 8.84
N GLU A 210 7.37 -17.57 8.24
CA GLU A 210 7.27 -17.26 6.82
C GLU A 210 7.87 -15.88 6.48
N MET A 211 7.68 -14.89 7.35
CA MET A 211 8.25 -13.55 7.16
C MET A 211 9.79 -13.56 7.27
N ILE A 212 10.37 -14.37 8.15
CA ILE A 212 11.83 -14.50 8.28
C ILE A 212 12.43 -15.14 7.03
N ALA A 213 11.83 -16.24 6.54
CA ALA A 213 12.32 -16.92 5.34
C ALA A 213 12.34 -15.98 4.12
N LEU A 214 11.26 -15.19 3.96
CA LEU A 214 11.16 -14.20 2.89
C LEU A 214 12.17 -13.05 3.08
N GLY A 215 12.30 -12.55 4.30
CA GLY A 215 13.28 -11.49 4.61
C GLY A 215 14.71 -11.91 4.28
N ILE A 216 15.09 -13.14 4.61
CA ILE A 216 16.40 -13.69 4.27
C ILE A 216 16.57 -13.77 2.74
N LEU A 217 15.58 -14.30 2.02
CA LEU A 217 15.67 -14.42 0.55
C LEU A 217 15.88 -13.04 -0.11
N VAL A 218 15.07 -12.05 0.25
CA VAL A 218 15.13 -10.69 -0.34
C VAL A 218 16.43 -9.99 0.03
N MET A 219 16.89 -10.12 1.27
CA MET A 219 18.13 -9.46 1.73
C MET A 219 19.39 -10.14 1.19
N MET A 220 19.39 -11.47 1.09
CA MET A 220 20.56 -12.23 0.63
C MET A 220 20.70 -12.22 -0.90
N THR A 221 19.62 -12.09 -1.66
CA THR A 221 19.68 -12.12 -3.13
C THR A 221 20.62 -11.05 -3.72
N PRO A 222 20.52 -9.75 -3.36
CA PRO A 222 21.45 -8.73 -3.85
C PRO A 222 22.89 -8.97 -3.41
N LEU A 223 23.09 -9.48 -2.18
CA LEU A 223 24.41 -9.72 -1.60
C LEU A 223 25.11 -10.90 -2.30
N VAL A 224 24.41 -12.01 -2.47
CA VAL A 224 24.94 -13.22 -3.12
C VAL A 224 25.19 -12.95 -4.61
N VAL A 225 24.24 -12.33 -5.31
CA VAL A 225 24.38 -12.00 -6.73
C VAL A 225 25.50 -10.98 -6.93
N GLY A 226 25.55 -9.93 -6.10
CA GLY A 226 26.57 -8.89 -6.19
C GLY A 226 27.99 -9.40 -5.90
N ILE A 227 28.17 -10.27 -4.91
CA ILE A 227 29.49 -10.81 -4.53
C ILE A 227 29.97 -11.88 -5.52
N LEU A 228 29.10 -12.81 -5.95
CA LEU A 228 29.53 -13.95 -6.78
C LEU A 228 29.54 -13.64 -8.28
N PHE A 229 28.61 -12.82 -8.77
CA PHE A 229 28.38 -12.59 -10.21
C PHE A 229 28.59 -11.15 -10.65
N GLY A 230 28.95 -10.25 -9.73
CA GLY A 230 29.24 -8.86 -10.00
C GLY A 230 28.01 -7.97 -10.21
N ILE A 231 28.28 -6.68 -10.44
CA ILE A 231 27.26 -5.62 -10.52
C ILE A 231 26.37 -5.70 -11.77
N ASP A 232 26.89 -6.22 -12.89
CA ASP A 232 26.16 -6.28 -14.16
C ASP A 232 25.03 -7.31 -14.09
N THR A 233 25.30 -8.47 -13.48
CA THR A 233 24.29 -9.50 -13.21
C THR A 233 23.25 -9.01 -12.21
N LEU A 234 23.69 -8.31 -11.16
CA LEU A 234 22.79 -7.73 -10.17
C LEU A 234 21.81 -6.71 -10.78
N SER A 235 22.28 -5.87 -11.70
CA SER A 235 21.44 -4.91 -12.42
C SER A 235 20.32 -5.61 -13.20
N SER A 236 20.65 -6.70 -13.89
CA SER A 236 19.68 -7.50 -14.66
C SER A 236 18.63 -8.17 -13.76
N VAL A 237 19.05 -8.69 -12.61
CA VAL A 237 18.14 -9.28 -11.61
C VAL A 237 17.18 -8.24 -11.05
N LEU A 238 17.67 -7.03 -10.74
CA LEU A 238 16.83 -5.93 -10.26
C LEU A 238 15.76 -5.55 -11.29
N VAL A 239 16.15 -5.33 -12.55
CA VAL A 239 15.21 -4.97 -13.62
C VAL A 239 14.21 -6.08 -13.90
N GLY A 240 14.66 -7.33 -13.96
CA GLY A 240 13.79 -8.50 -14.19
C GLY A 240 12.77 -8.70 -13.06
N SER A 241 13.20 -8.55 -11.80
CA SER A 241 12.32 -8.64 -10.63
C SER A 241 11.23 -7.57 -10.63
N LEU A 242 11.58 -6.36 -11.06
CA LEU A 242 10.67 -5.22 -11.15
C LEU A 242 9.59 -5.45 -12.23
N ILE A 243 9.99 -5.83 -13.44
CA ILE A 243 9.06 -6.04 -14.56
C ILE A 243 8.15 -7.26 -14.31
N SER A 244 8.74 -8.37 -13.83
CA SER A 244 7.97 -9.58 -13.55
C SER A 244 7.03 -9.40 -12.35
N GLY A 245 7.47 -8.71 -11.29
CA GLY A 245 6.67 -8.49 -10.10
C GLY A 245 5.36 -7.75 -10.39
N VAL A 246 5.42 -6.71 -11.23
CA VAL A 246 4.23 -5.92 -11.61
C VAL A 246 3.15 -6.76 -12.29
N ARG A 247 3.52 -7.73 -13.13
CA ARG A 247 2.56 -8.52 -13.93
C ARG A 247 1.86 -9.64 -13.16
N VAL A 248 2.47 -10.13 -12.08
CA VAL A 248 1.95 -11.28 -11.31
C VAL A 248 0.91 -10.84 -10.28
N ILE A 249 0.77 -9.54 -10.01
CA ILE A 249 -0.22 -9.02 -9.07
C ILE A 249 -1.63 -9.36 -9.57
N PRO A 250 -2.45 -10.09 -8.78
CA PRO A 250 -3.83 -10.36 -9.15
C PRO A 250 -4.61 -9.04 -9.23
N THR A 251 -5.03 -8.69 -10.45
CA THR A 251 -5.89 -7.52 -10.75
C THR A 251 -7.37 -7.82 -10.57
N LYS A 252 -7.73 -9.05 -10.18
CA LYS A 252 -9.09 -9.45 -9.87
C LYS A 252 -9.28 -9.47 -8.35
N TRP A 253 -9.99 -8.48 -7.84
CA TRP A 253 -10.68 -8.47 -6.55
C TRP A 253 -12.11 -8.08 -6.83
#